data_AF-A0AAP8NNU1-F1
#
_entry.id   AF-A0AAP8NNU1-F1
#
_cell.length_a   1.000
_cell.length_b   1.000
_cell.length_c   1.000
_cell.angle_alpha   90.00
_cell.angle_beta   90.00
_cell.angle_gamma   90.00
#
_symmetry.space_group_name_H-M   'P 1'
#
loop_
_entity.id
_entity.type
_entity.pdbx_description
1 polymer ?
#
loop_
_entity_poly.entity_id
_entity_poly.type
_entity_poly.pdbx_seq_one_letter_code
_entity_poly.pdbx_strand_id
1 'polypeptide(L)'
;MPPDSIHIRKSTEGHAPLLKSLLEQNDLKAFYHHAKTVLSELNAMRRHGTMTREEACDMLWSLYLIGGAPMYEAPDYDSVQPWPYKDERNNDIAAKSGVISALSIMDTKQMSRNLDIHEQRLKHLHAAYAAAIIKRLKSLHLPDFGKKETALKDEIIRSHPANPDGNVIGTHPSDYSNLLRIGNLNYFSMRNSLYHSYVSGFMEKIFVPMLVKYFPDQAGEVVKYIRKAGYEDGEVLDLIDRTAGYNSNTAYLYQGKSGEEHRKKLQQKYGNPCPDMSRNANK
;
A
#
# COMPACT_ATOMS: atom_id res chain seq x y z
N MET A 1 1.24 8.19 13.29
CA MET A 1 0.60 9.00 14.34
C MET A 1 -0.57 8.19 14.88
N PRO A 2 -0.54 7.70 16.12
CA PRO A 2 -1.63 6.87 16.66
C PRO A 2 -2.93 7.68 16.86
N PRO A 3 -4.13 7.08 16.84
CA PRO A 3 -5.38 7.76 17.19
C PRO A 3 -5.37 8.32 18.63
N ASP A 4 -4.55 7.77 19.52
CA ASP A 4 -4.31 8.31 20.86
C ASP A 4 -3.80 9.76 20.83
N SER A 5 -3.07 10.18 19.78
CA SER A 5 -2.57 11.55 19.67
C SER A 5 -3.65 12.58 19.30
N ILE A 6 -4.90 12.13 19.14
CA ILE A 6 -6.08 12.97 18.91
C ILE A 6 -7.17 12.75 19.99
N HIS A 7 -6.78 12.27 21.18
CA HIS A 7 -7.68 12.03 22.34
C HIS A 7 -8.88 11.10 22.05
N ILE A 8 -8.78 10.23 21.04
CA ILE A 8 -9.80 9.20 20.80
C ILE A 8 -9.57 8.08 21.81
N ARG A 9 -10.47 7.97 22.80
CA ARG A 9 -10.43 6.86 23.77
C ARG A 9 -10.45 5.52 23.04
N LYS A 10 -9.65 4.58 23.51
CA LYS A 10 -9.72 3.17 23.08
C LYS A 10 -11.10 2.64 23.42
N SER A 11 -11.78 2.07 22.43
CA SER A 11 -13.01 1.34 22.66
C SER A 11 -12.71 0.07 23.45
N THR A 12 -13.57 -0.30 24.39
CA THR A 12 -13.54 -1.61 25.07
C THR A 12 -14.34 -2.67 24.31
N GLU A 13 -15.08 -2.26 23.29
CA GLU A 13 -15.97 -3.09 22.47
C GLU A 13 -15.67 -2.88 20.97
N GLY A 14 -16.09 -3.80 20.11
CA GLY A 14 -15.78 -3.77 18.67
C GLY A 14 -14.55 -4.59 18.28
N HIS A 15 -13.98 -4.31 17.11
CA HIS A 15 -12.91 -5.12 16.53
C HIS A 15 -11.52 -4.75 17.03
N ALA A 16 -11.28 -3.47 17.37
CA ALA A 16 -9.96 -2.98 17.72
C ALA A 16 -9.34 -3.70 18.94
N PRO A 17 -10.09 -4.03 20.01
CA PRO A 17 -9.54 -4.81 21.13
C PRO A 17 -9.02 -6.19 20.71
N LEU A 18 -9.78 -6.91 19.87
CA LEU A 18 -9.39 -8.22 19.38
C LEU A 18 -8.17 -8.13 18.46
N LEU A 19 -8.18 -7.18 17.50
CA LEU A 19 -7.04 -6.91 16.64
C LEU A 19 -5.77 -6.61 17.44
N LYS A 20 -5.88 -5.80 18.50
CA LYS A 20 -4.75 -5.47 19.38
C LYS A 20 -4.23 -6.71 20.11
N SER A 21 -5.11 -7.52 20.68
CA SER A 21 -4.75 -8.75 21.39
C SER A 21 -4.02 -9.74 20.47
N LEU A 22 -4.51 -9.92 19.23
CA LEU A 22 -3.88 -10.81 18.25
C LEU A 22 -2.47 -10.30 17.84
N LEU A 23 -2.27 -8.99 17.71
CA LEU A 23 -0.94 -8.42 17.48
C LEU A 23 0.01 -8.62 18.66
N GLU A 24 -0.47 -8.45 19.89
CA GLU A 24 0.33 -8.67 21.10
C GLU A 24 0.76 -10.13 21.26
N GLN A 25 -0.08 -11.07 20.80
CA GLN A 25 0.23 -12.50 20.75
C GLN A 25 1.09 -12.90 19.53
N ASN A 26 1.37 -11.97 18.62
CA ASN A 26 2.02 -12.20 17.33
C ASN A 26 1.31 -13.25 16.44
N ASP A 27 -0.01 -13.43 16.62
CA ASP A 27 -0.82 -14.30 15.77
C ASP A 27 -1.28 -13.53 14.52
N LEU A 28 -0.34 -13.34 13.59
CA LEU A 28 -0.58 -12.59 12.37
C LEU A 28 -1.61 -13.26 11.45
N LYS A 29 -1.76 -14.60 11.50
CA LYS A 29 -2.72 -15.32 10.66
C LYS A 29 -4.14 -15.02 11.11
N ALA A 30 -4.43 -15.20 12.39
CA ALA A 30 -5.72 -14.86 12.95
C ALA A 30 -6.00 -13.36 12.83
N PHE A 31 -4.97 -12.51 13.04
CA PHE A 31 -5.08 -11.07 12.87
C PHE A 31 -5.56 -10.68 11.47
N TYR A 32 -4.89 -11.14 10.41
CA TYR A 32 -5.25 -10.74 9.05
C TYR A 32 -6.52 -11.42 8.55
N HIS A 33 -6.86 -12.60 9.06
CA HIS A 33 -8.17 -13.19 8.83
C HIS A 33 -9.28 -12.32 9.42
N HIS A 34 -9.13 -11.86 10.67
CA HIS A 34 -10.09 -10.97 11.30
C HIS A 34 -10.14 -9.60 10.61
N ALA A 35 -8.98 -9.03 10.24
CA ALA A 35 -8.90 -7.76 9.52
C ALA A 35 -9.74 -7.75 8.22
N LYS A 36 -9.81 -8.87 7.51
CA LYS A 36 -10.66 -9.02 6.33
C LYS A 36 -12.15 -8.86 6.65
N THR A 37 -12.60 -9.44 7.77
CA THR A 37 -13.97 -9.27 8.27
C THR A 37 -14.23 -7.80 8.59
N VAL A 38 -13.36 -7.17 9.37
CA VAL A 38 -13.48 -5.74 9.73
C VAL A 38 -13.62 -4.87 8.48
N LEU A 39 -12.69 -5.00 7.52
CA LEU A 39 -12.71 -4.19 6.30
C LEU A 39 -13.98 -4.44 5.45
N SER A 40 -14.55 -5.64 5.49
CA SER A 40 -15.80 -5.96 4.79
C SER A 40 -16.99 -5.29 5.47
N GLU A 41 -17.05 -5.33 6.79
CA GLU A 41 -18.10 -4.68 7.59
C GLU A 41 -18.04 -3.16 7.50
N LEU A 42 -16.84 -2.56 7.56
CA LEU A 42 -16.66 -1.13 7.33
C LEU A 42 -17.20 -0.68 5.96
N ASN A 43 -16.96 -1.49 4.92
CA ASN A 43 -17.51 -1.23 3.58
C ASN A 43 -19.03 -1.38 3.51
N ALA A 44 -19.60 -2.30 4.30
CA ALA A 44 -21.05 -2.50 4.38
C ALA A 44 -21.75 -1.39 5.17
N MET A 45 -21.22 -1.00 6.34
CA MET A 45 -21.78 0.07 7.19
C MET A 45 -21.91 1.39 6.43
N ARG A 46 -20.93 1.70 5.57
CA ARG A 46 -20.99 2.85 4.67
C ARG A 46 -22.25 2.89 3.78
N ARG A 47 -22.81 1.74 3.41
CA ARG A 47 -24.00 1.65 2.54
C ARG A 47 -25.32 1.84 3.28
N HIS A 48 -25.33 1.69 4.61
CA HIS A 48 -26.58 1.54 5.37
C HIS A 48 -26.91 2.68 6.36
N GLY A 49 -26.04 3.68 6.56
CA GLY A 49 -26.45 4.92 7.25
C GLY A 49 -25.45 5.49 8.25
N THR A 50 -25.97 6.25 9.22
CA THR A 50 -25.24 6.99 10.26
C THR A 50 -24.55 6.07 11.25
N MET A 51 -23.25 6.30 11.43
CA MET A 51 -22.39 5.61 12.40
C MET A 51 -22.48 6.27 13.77
N THR A 52 -22.47 5.49 14.85
CA THR A 52 -22.33 5.99 16.23
C THR A 52 -20.91 6.50 16.49
N ARG A 53 -20.71 7.17 17.63
CA ARG A 53 -19.39 7.63 18.05
C ARG A 53 -18.46 6.45 18.37
N GLU A 54 -18.99 5.43 19.00
CA GLU A 54 -18.26 4.22 19.42
C GLU A 54 -17.80 3.42 18.20
N GLU A 55 -18.68 3.20 17.22
CA GLU A 55 -18.32 2.57 15.94
C GLU A 55 -17.28 3.39 15.17
N ALA A 56 -17.39 4.72 15.17
CA ALA A 56 -16.41 5.60 14.55
C ALA A 56 -15.03 5.50 15.24
N CYS A 57 -15.01 5.39 16.57
CA CYS A 57 -13.78 5.18 17.34
C CYS A 57 -13.16 3.82 16.98
N ASP A 58 -13.95 2.74 17.05
CA ASP A 58 -13.49 1.39 16.76
C ASP A 58 -12.97 1.25 15.33
N MET A 59 -13.64 1.86 14.36
CA MET A 59 -13.19 1.89 12.97
C MET A 59 -11.81 2.54 12.83
N LEU A 60 -11.60 3.74 13.39
CA LEU A 60 -10.30 4.42 13.28
C LEU A 60 -9.17 3.64 13.96
N TRP A 61 -9.46 3.03 15.12
CA TRP A 61 -8.52 2.17 15.81
C TRP A 61 -8.21 0.91 15.02
N SER A 62 -9.21 0.28 14.44
CA SER A 62 -9.04 -0.90 13.59
C SER A 62 -8.21 -0.59 12.35
N LEU A 63 -8.49 0.51 11.65
CA LEU A 63 -7.70 0.95 10.49
C LEU A 63 -6.25 1.29 10.89
N TYR A 64 -6.05 1.87 12.07
CA TYR A 64 -4.71 2.12 12.61
C TYR A 64 -3.93 0.82 12.85
N LEU A 65 -4.55 -0.13 13.55
CA LEU A 65 -3.92 -1.42 13.88
C LEU A 65 -3.62 -2.21 12.60
N ILE A 66 -4.60 -2.33 11.70
CA ILE A 66 -4.42 -3.01 10.41
C ILE A 66 -3.37 -2.30 9.57
N GLY A 67 -3.38 -0.96 9.52
CA GLY A 67 -2.38 -0.18 8.79
C GLY A 67 -0.96 -0.33 9.35
N GLY A 68 -0.83 -0.40 10.68
CA GLY A 68 0.45 -0.49 11.39
C GLY A 68 1.00 -1.90 11.58
N ALA A 69 0.19 -2.96 11.41
CA ALA A 69 0.60 -4.34 11.63
C ALA A 69 1.83 -4.78 10.78
N PRO A 70 2.67 -5.71 11.26
CA PRO A 70 3.73 -6.31 10.46
C PRO A 70 3.19 -7.04 9.23
N MET A 71 3.90 -6.98 8.10
CA MET A 71 3.59 -7.82 6.94
C MET A 71 3.98 -9.28 7.24
N TYR A 72 3.41 -10.23 6.52
CA TYR A 72 4.02 -11.55 6.45
C TYR A 72 5.44 -11.41 5.91
N GLU A 73 6.43 -11.86 6.68
CA GLU A 73 7.83 -11.83 6.25
C GLU A 73 7.95 -12.61 4.95
N ALA A 74 8.62 -12.04 3.95
CA ALA A 74 8.87 -12.77 2.72
C ALA A 74 9.77 -13.98 3.03
N PRO A 75 9.55 -15.14 2.38
CA PRO A 75 10.42 -16.27 2.61
C PRO A 75 11.84 -15.94 2.16
N ASP A 76 12.83 -16.44 2.91
CA ASP A 76 14.17 -16.56 2.39
C ASP A 76 14.16 -17.59 1.26
N TYR A 77 14.48 -17.13 0.04
CA TYR A 77 14.42 -17.96 -1.17
C TYR A 77 15.50 -19.05 -1.17
N ASP A 78 16.55 -18.95 -0.33
CA ASP A 78 17.55 -19.98 -0.15
C ASP A 78 17.21 -20.98 0.96
N SER A 79 16.18 -20.70 1.75
CA SER A 79 15.77 -21.55 2.86
C SER A 79 15.12 -22.85 2.39
N VAL A 80 15.42 -23.91 3.13
CA VAL A 80 14.77 -25.23 3.04
C VAL A 80 13.61 -25.37 4.03
N GLN A 81 13.23 -24.31 4.73
CA GLN A 81 12.04 -24.32 5.58
C GLN A 81 10.82 -23.83 4.78
N PRO A 82 9.67 -24.52 4.86
CA PRO A 82 8.45 -24.05 4.21
C PRO A 82 8.05 -22.66 4.73
N TRP A 83 7.68 -21.77 3.81
CA TRP A 83 7.16 -20.47 4.21
C TRP A 83 5.86 -20.60 5.03
N PRO A 84 5.80 -20.09 6.28
CA PRO A 84 4.68 -20.34 7.18
C PRO A 84 3.34 -19.73 6.72
N TYR A 85 3.38 -18.77 5.81
CA TYR A 85 2.20 -18.03 5.33
C TYR A 85 1.75 -18.42 3.91
N LYS A 86 2.26 -19.54 3.37
CA LYS A 86 1.96 -20.00 2.01
C LYS A 86 0.47 -20.10 1.66
N ASP A 87 -0.36 -20.46 2.64
CA ASP A 87 -1.81 -20.67 2.47
C ASP A 87 -2.65 -19.42 2.82
N GLU A 88 -2.01 -18.34 3.26
CA GLU A 88 -2.67 -17.13 3.77
C GLU A 88 -3.08 -16.14 2.67
N ARG A 89 -2.95 -16.53 1.39
CA ARG A 89 -3.40 -15.77 0.21
C ARG A 89 -2.95 -14.30 0.16
N ASN A 90 -1.82 -13.97 0.79
CA ASN A 90 -1.32 -12.60 0.93
C ASN A 90 -2.35 -11.63 1.54
N ASN A 91 -3.15 -12.13 2.50
CA ASN A 91 -4.17 -11.34 3.21
C ASN A 91 -3.59 -10.06 3.83
N ASP A 92 -2.30 -10.05 4.20
CA ASP A 92 -1.60 -8.89 4.70
C ASP A 92 -1.57 -7.74 3.68
N ILE A 93 -1.14 -8.00 2.43
CA ILE A 93 -1.11 -7.01 1.34
C ILE A 93 -2.53 -6.52 1.04
N ALA A 94 -3.50 -7.46 0.95
CA ALA A 94 -4.89 -7.12 0.69
C ALA A 94 -5.49 -6.24 1.79
N ALA A 95 -5.21 -6.54 3.06
CA ALA A 95 -5.68 -5.75 4.20
C ALA A 95 -5.10 -4.33 4.19
N LYS A 96 -3.80 -4.17 3.90
CA LYS A 96 -3.16 -2.84 3.74
C LYS A 96 -3.84 -2.02 2.64
N SER A 97 -4.13 -2.66 1.51
CA SER A 97 -4.86 -2.05 0.40
C SER A 97 -6.28 -1.65 0.77
N GLY A 98 -6.96 -2.51 1.52
CA GLY A 98 -8.29 -2.27 2.05
C GLY A 98 -8.35 -1.07 2.98
N VAL A 99 -7.32 -0.85 3.83
CA VAL A 99 -7.23 0.35 4.68
C VAL A 99 -7.18 1.62 3.82
N ILE A 100 -6.32 1.68 2.80
CA ILE A 100 -6.24 2.85 1.91
C ILE A 100 -7.58 3.11 1.22
N SER A 101 -8.24 2.04 0.76
CA SER A 101 -9.56 2.13 0.14
C SER A 101 -10.59 2.71 1.12
N ALA A 102 -10.66 2.17 2.35
CA ALA A 102 -11.56 2.62 3.40
C ALA A 102 -11.34 4.10 3.77
N LEU A 103 -10.08 4.54 3.90
CA LEU A 103 -9.75 5.94 4.21
C LEU A 103 -10.22 6.91 3.11
N SER A 104 -10.10 6.51 1.84
CA SER A 104 -10.43 7.38 0.70
C SER A 104 -11.93 7.64 0.53
N ILE A 105 -12.75 6.69 0.97
CA ILE A 105 -14.21 6.72 0.82
C ILE A 105 -14.94 7.20 2.07
N MET A 106 -14.23 7.36 3.18
CA MET A 106 -14.78 7.79 4.46
C MET A 106 -15.29 9.23 4.39
N ASP A 107 -16.50 9.48 4.91
CA ASP A 107 -17.03 10.83 5.08
C ASP A 107 -16.36 11.51 6.27
N THR A 108 -15.34 12.33 5.97
CA THR A 108 -14.56 13.05 6.98
C THR A 108 -15.40 14.04 7.79
N LYS A 109 -16.49 14.60 7.23
CA LYS A 109 -17.37 15.53 7.94
C LYS A 109 -18.27 14.80 8.93
N GLN A 110 -18.82 13.66 8.53
CA GLN A 110 -19.57 12.81 9.45
C GLN A 110 -18.68 12.31 10.59
N MET A 111 -17.50 11.79 10.25
CA MET A 111 -16.54 11.31 11.24
C MET A 111 -16.07 12.41 12.20
N SER A 112 -15.82 13.61 11.68
CA SER A 112 -15.47 14.79 12.48
C SER A 112 -16.54 15.11 13.53
N ARG A 113 -17.83 15.06 13.15
CA ARG A 113 -18.97 15.28 14.06
C ARG A 113 -19.11 14.16 15.09
N ASN A 114 -19.05 12.91 14.65
CA ASN A 114 -19.21 11.75 15.54
C ASN A 114 -18.13 11.70 16.63
N LEU A 115 -16.90 12.03 16.26
CA LEU A 115 -15.75 11.93 17.15
C LEU A 115 -15.44 13.21 17.92
N ASP A 116 -16.12 14.31 17.60
CA ASP A 116 -15.83 15.65 18.11
C ASP A 116 -14.37 16.05 17.87
N ILE A 117 -13.90 15.87 16.63
CA ILE A 117 -12.55 16.24 16.21
C ILE A 117 -12.58 17.08 14.95
N HIS A 118 -11.67 18.03 14.83
CA HIS A 118 -11.57 18.89 13.66
C HIS A 118 -11.32 18.08 12.38
N GLU A 119 -12.12 18.27 11.34
CA GLU A 119 -12.04 17.52 10.06
C GLU A 119 -10.62 17.52 9.46
N GLN A 120 -9.92 18.65 9.55
CA GLN A 120 -8.53 18.77 9.07
C GLN A 120 -7.59 17.75 9.74
N ARG A 121 -7.77 17.46 11.03
CA ARG A 121 -6.94 16.46 11.74
C ARG A 121 -7.19 15.05 11.19
N LEU A 122 -8.43 14.72 10.85
CA LEU A 122 -8.78 13.45 10.19
C LEU A 122 -8.12 13.34 8.82
N LYS A 123 -8.19 14.37 7.99
CA LYS A 123 -7.54 14.40 6.67
C LYS A 123 -6.04 14.15 6.77
N HIS A 124 -5.35 14.81 7.70
CA HIS A 124 -3.93 14.58 7.96
C HIS A 124 -3.63 13.18 8.49
N LEU A 125 -4.50 12.61 9.32
CA LEU A 125 -4.37 11.25 9.82
C LEU A 125 -4.49 10.22 8.69
N HIS A 126 -5.53 10.34 7.85
CA HIS A 126 -5.76 9.47 6.69
C HIS A 126 -4.58 9.52 5.73
N ALA A 127 -4.12 10.73 5.40
CA ALA A 127 -2.96 10.94 4.54
C ALA A 127 -1.69 10.31 5.13
N ALA A 128 -1.47 10.43 6.44
CA ALA A 128 -0.34 9.80 7.12
C ALA A 128 -0.39 8.27 7.09
N TYR A 129 -1.58 7.68 7.26
CA TYR A 129 -1.76 6.22 7.24
C TYR A 129 -1.48 5.66 5.84
N ALA A 130 -2.13 6.23 4.82
CA ALA A 130 -1.93 5.81 3.45
C ALA A 130 -0.46 5.96 3.02
N ALA A 131 0.18 7.07 3.37
CA ALA A 131 1.60 7.29 3.08
C ALA A 131 2.50 6.24 3.75
N ALA A 132 2.28 5.94 5.04
CA ALA A 132 3.07 4.95 5.77
C ALA A 132 2.93 3.53 5.17
N ILE A 133 1.71 3.15 4.77
CA ILE A 133 1.44 1.87 4.12
C ILE A 133 2.17 1.78 2.77
N ILE A 134 2.01 2.80 1.91
CA ILE A 134 2.67 2.83 0.59
C ILE A 134 4.19 2.78 0.76
N LYS A 135 4.76 3.57 1.67
CA LYS A 135 6.20 3.56 1.96
C LYS A 135 6.68 2.17 2.35
N ARG A 136 5.93 1.47 3.21
CA ARG A 136 6.28 0.13 3.65
C ARG A 136 6.29 -0.86 2.48
N LEU A 137 5.24 -0.90 1.66
CA LEU A 137 5.20 -1.82 0.52
C LEU A 137 6.28 -1.49 -0.52
N LYS A 138 6.50 -0.21 -0.83
CA LYS A 138 7.61 0.22 -1.70
C LYS A 138 8.96 -0.29 -1.19
N SER A 139 9.21 -0.18 0.12
CA SER A 139 10.49 -0.62 0.72
C SER A 139 10.71 -2.13 0.67
N LEU A 140 9.65 -2.93 0.50
CA LEU A 140 9.73 -4.38 0.38
C LEU A 140 9.89 -4.85 -1.07
N HIS A 141 9.64 -3.97 -2.04
CA HIS A 141 9.83 -4.29 -3.43
C HIS A 141 11.33 -4.24 -3.80
N LEU A 142 11.81 -5.31 -4.44
CA LEU A 142 13.11 -5.37 -5.10
C LEU A 142 12.91 -5.16 -6.61
N PRO A 143 13.31 -3.99 -7.15
CA PRO A 143 13.30 -3.74 -8.58
C PRO A 143 14.16 -4.76 -9.34
N ASP A 144 13.79 -5.06 -10.59
CA ASP A 144 14.53 -5.93 -11.50
C ASP A 144 14.84 -7.36 -10.98
N PHE A 145 14.12 -7.82 -9.96
CA PHE A 145 14.31 -9.15 -9.36
C PHE A 145 14.14 -10.29 -10.39
N GLY A 146 13.39 -10.09 -11.48
CA GLY A 146 13.17 -11.11 -12.50
C GLY A 146 14.47 -11.68 -13.09
N LYS A 147 15.53 -10.86 -13.28
CA LYS A 147 16.83 -11.36 -13.74
C LYS A 147 17.50 -12.26 -12.70
N LYS A 148 17.41 -11.87 -11.43
CA LYS A 148 17.94 -12.64 -10.30
C LYS A 148 17.16 -13.94 -10.11
N GLU A 149 15.84 -13.91 -10.28
CA GLU A 149 14.99 -15.09 -10.23
C GLU A 149 15.38 -16.12 -11.30
N THR A 150 15.57 -15.71 -12.56
CA THR A 150 16.02 -16.61 -13.63
C THR A 150 17.36 -17.24 -13.29
N ALA A 151 18.35 -16.44 -12.86
CA ALA A 151 19.67 -16.96 -12.49
C ALA A 151 19.62 -17.98 -11.34
N LEU A 152 18.80 -17.71 -10.31
CA LEU A 152 18.62 -18.63 -9.18
C LEU A 152 17.93 -19.94 -9.60
N LYS A 153 16.92 -19.87 -10.48
CA LYS A 153 16.28 -21.08 -11.03
C LYS A 153 17.27 -21.91 -11.84
N ASP A 154 18.06 -21.26 -12.70
CA ASP A 154 19.07 -21.93 -13.52
C ASP A 154 20.19 -22.55 -12.67
N GLU A 155 20.56 -21.92 -11.55
CA GLU A 155 21.51 -22.49 -10.60
C GLU A 155 20.96 -23.76 -9.93
N ILE A 156 19.71 -23.71 -9.44
CA ILE A 156 19.06 -24.87 -8.80
C ILE A 156 18.92 -26.03 -9.80
N ILE A 157 18.57 -25.74 -11.06
CA ILE A 157 18.48 -26.74 -12.12
C ILE A 157 19.86 -27.32 -12.45
N ARG A 158 20.90 -26.48 -12.57
CA ARG A 158 22.27 -26.94 -12.87
C ARG A 158 22.88 -27.78 -11.76
N SER A 159 22.54 -27.54 -10.50
CA SER A 159 23.00 -28.38 -9.38
C SER A 159 22.44 -29.81 -9.43
N HIS A 160 21.39 -30.05 -10.24
CA HIS A 160 20.73 -31.34 -10.40
C HIS A 160 20.35 -31.60 -11.86
N PRO A 161 21.32 -31.95 -12.73
CA PRO A 161 20.99 -32.39 -14.08
C PRO A 161 20.06 -33.59 -13.99
N ALA A 162 18.99 -33.59 -14.80
CA ALA A 162 18.10 -34.75 -14.91
C ALA A 162 18.93 -36.03 -15.06
N ASN A 163 18.58 -37.10 -14.34
CA ASN A 163 19.25 -38.39 -14.51
C ASN A 163 19.21 -38.77 -16.00
N PRO A 164 20.27 -39.42 -16.54
CA PRO A 164 20.36 -39.83 -17.95
C PRO A 164 19.15 -40.61 -18.48
N ASP A 165 18.37 -41.19 -17.58
CA ASP A 165 17.22 -42.07 -17.86
C ASP A 165 15.88 -41.31 -17.99
N GLY A 166 15.87 -39.99 -17.89
CA GLY A 166 14.67 -39.17 -18.06
C GLY A 166 13.64 -39.27 -16.93
N ASN A 167 13.98 -39.91 -15.81
CA ASN A 167 13.11 -40.00 -14.64
C ASN A 167 13.16 -38.72 -13.79
N VAL A 168 11.95 -38.28 -13.44
CA VAL A 168 11.57 -37.00 -12.87
C VAL A 168 12.24 -36.74 -11.51
N ILE A 169 12.60 -35.47 -11.29
CA ILE A 169 12.81 -34.81 -9.99
C ILE A 169 11.96 -35.49 -8.89
N GLY A 170 12.56 -36.06 -7.84
CA GLY A 170 11.76 -36.45 -6.66
C GLY A 170 12.12 -37.73 -5.90
N THR A 171 13.32 -38.29 -6.02
CA THR A 171 13.71 -39.47 -5.21
C THR A 171 14.95 -39.29 -4.36
N HIS A 172 15.77 -38.25 -4.60
CA HIS A 172 16.92 -37.93 -3.75
C HIS A 172 16.51 -36.93 -2.65
N PRO A 173 17.02 -37.03 -1.40
CA PRO A 173 16.73 -36.04 -0.34
C PRO A 173 17.03 -34.58 -0.73
N SER A 174 18.00 -34.34 -1.61
CA SER A 174 18.27 -33.01 -2.19
C SER A 174 17.15 -32.50 -3.11
N ASP A 175 16.37 -33.39 -3.72
CA ASP A 175 15.25 -33.01 -4.57
C ASP A 175 14.16 -32.34 -3.73
N TYR A 176 13.93 -32.83 -2.51
CA TYR A 176 12.98 -32.22 -1.58
C TYR A 176 13.43 -30.83 -1.12
N SER A 177 14.71 -30.67 -0.75
CA SER A 177 15.27 -29.37 -0.38
C SER A 177 15.21 -28.36 -1.54
N ASN A 178 15.51 -28.79 -2.77
CA ASN A 178 15.43 -27.94 -3.94
C ASN A 178 13.98 -27.58 -4.30
N LEU A 179 13.03 -28.49 -4.15
CA LEU A 179 11.60 -28.19 -4.31
C LEU A 179 11.15 -27.12 -3.31
N LEU A 180 11.62 -27.19 -2.06
CA LEU A 180 11.33 -26.16 -1.06
C LEU A 180 11.95 -24.81 -1.39
N ARG A 181 13.22 -24.78 -1.86
CA ARG A 181 13.88 -23.56 -2.33
C ARG A 181 13.16 -22.93 -3.53
N ILE A 182 12.80 -23.74 -4.52
CA ILE A 182 12.00 -23.29 -5.69
C ILE A 182 10.64 -22.75 -5.23
N GLY A 183 9.98 -23.43 -4.29
CA GLY A 183 8.73 -22.97 -3.69
C GLY A 183 8.88 -21.61 -3.03
N ASN A 184 9.87 -21.45 -2.16
CA ASN A 184 10.17 -20.18 -1.48
C ASN A 184 10.54 -19.06 -2.47
N LEU A 185 11.34 -19.35 -3.49
CA LEU A 185 11.65 -18.41 -4.57
C LEU A 185 10.40 -17.95 -5.32
N ASN A 186 9.49 -18.87 -5.64
CA ASN A 186 8.23 -18.55 -6.30
C ASN A 186 7.33 -17.68 -5.40
N TYR A 187 7.22 -17.99 -4.10
CA TYR A 187 6.48 -17.16 -3.15
C TYR A 187 7.09 -15.77 -2.99
N PHE A 188 8.42 -15.68 -2.92
CA PHE A 188 9.14 -14.41 -2.88
C PHE A 188 8.86 -13.57 -4.14
N SER A 189 9.03 -14.16 -5.33
CA SER A 189 8.80 -13.48 -6.61
C SER A 189 7.35 -12.99 -6.74
N MET A 190 6.38 -13.85 -6.42
CA MET A 190 4.97 -13.48 -6.38
C MET A 190 4.73 -12.28 -5.47
N ARG A 191 5.22 -12.31 -4.22
CA ARG A 191 5.05 -11.19 -3.29
C ARG A 191 5.73 -9.92 -3.78
N ASN A 192 6.93 -10.03 -4.33
CA ASN A 192 7.66 -8.90 -4.90
C ASN A 192 6.87 -8.21 -6.01
N SER A 193 6.25 -8.99 -6.90
CA SER A 193 5.35 -8.51 -7.95
C SER A 193 4.07 -7.89 -7.39
N LEU A 194 3.49 -8.49 -6.34
CA LEU A 194 2.31 -7.96 -5.66
C LEU A 194 2.59 -6.61 -5.00
N TYR A 195 3.75 -6.41 -4.36
CA TYR A 195 4.12 -5.11 -3.79
C TYR A 195 4.14 -4.01 -4.86
N HIS A 196 4.74 -4.27 -6.02
CA HIS A 196 4.74 -3.33 -7.12
C HIS A 196 3.33 -3.07 -7.65
N SER A 197 2.61 -4.12 -8.04
CA SER A 197 1.29 -4.01 -8.67
C SER A 197 0.22 -3.39 -7.77
N TYR A 198 0.22 -3.68 -6.47
CA TYR A 198 -0.71 -3.03 -5.54
C TYR A 198 -0.37 -1.56 -5.35
N VAL A 199 0.91 -1.22 -5.20
CA VAL A 199 1.32 0.18 -5.04
C VAL A 199 1.00 0.98 -6.30
N SER A 200 1.57 0.58 -7.45
CA SER A 200 1.47 1.34 -8.70
C SER A 200 0.14 1.19 -9.42
N GLY A 201 -0.46 0.00 -9.37
CA GLY A 201 -1.70 -0.31 -10.07
C GLY A 201 -2.95 0.15 -9.34
N PHE A 202 -2.91 0.31 -8.01
CA PHE A 202 -4.10 0.52 -7.19
C PHE A 202 -3.93 1.61 -6.12
N MET A 203 -3.02 1.44 -5.16
CA MET A 203 -2.96 2.29 -3.96
C MET A 203 -2.66 3.74 -4.28
N GLU A 204 -1.70 4.01 -5.16
CA GLU A 204 -1.37 5.37 -5.58
C GLU A 204 -2.54 6.08 -6.30
N LYS A 205 -3.29 5.34 -7.11
CA LYS A 205 -4.48 5.84 -7.83
C LYS A 205 -5.64 6.18 -6.90
N ILE A 206 -5.58 5.73 -5.65
CA ILE A 206 -6.50 6.15 -4.59
C ILE A 206 -5.87 7.27 -3.77
N PHE A 207 -4.60 7.10 -3.39
CA PHE A 207 -3.88 7.98 -2.48
C PHE A 207 -3.73 9.39 -3.04
N VAL A 208 -3.26 9.56 -4.28
CA VAL A 208 -3.01 10.89 -4.84
C VAL A 208 -4.32 11.67 -5.04
N PRO A 209 -5.38 11.11 -5.65
CA PRO A 209 -6.67 11.80 -5.71
C PRO A 209 -7.25 12.14 -4.34
N MET A 210 -7.06 11.26 -3.33
CA MET A 210 -7.47 11.54 -1.95
C MET A 210 -6.73 12.76 -1.38
N LEU A 211 -5.41 12.87 -1.60
CA LEU A 211 -4.64 14.04 -1.16
C LEU A 211 -5.12 15.32 -1.83
N VAL A 212 -5.32 15.29 -3.16
CA VAL A 212 -5.82 16.44 -3.94
C VAL A 212 -7.19 16.89 -3.42
N LYS A 213 -8.08 15.94 -3.12
CA LYS A 213 -9.40 16.22 -2.53
C LYS A 213 -9.31 16.82 -1.12
N TYR A 214 -8.37 16.34 -0.30
CA TYR A 214 -8.25 16.77 1.09
C TYR A 214 -7.56 18.13 1.25
N PHE A 215 -6.62 18.45 0.35
CA PHE A 215 -5.76 19.62 0.45
C PHE A 215 -5.81 20.48 -0.84
N PRO A 216 -7.00 20.97 -1.25
CA PRO A 216 -7.10 21.86 -2.41
C PRO A 216 -6.24 23.11 -2.20
N ASP A 217 -5.54 23.51 -3.27
CA ASP A 217 -4.62 24.67 -3.32
C ASP A 217 -3.47 24.65 -2.30
N GLN A 218 -3.23 23.51 -1.65
CA GLN A 218 -2.20 23.32 -0.64
C GLN A 218 -1.11 22.37 -1.15
N ALA A 219 -0.38 22.80 -2.18
CA ALA A 219 0.70 22.02 -2.79
C ALA A 219 1.68 21.46 -1.76
N GLY A 220 2.05 22.27 -0.77
CA GLY A 220 2.97 21.85 0.30
C GLY A 220 2.48 20.61 1.07
N GLU A 221 1.19 20.49 1.35
CA GLU A 221 0.64 19.33 2.07
C GLU A 221 0.56 18.09 1.17
N VAL A 222 0.13 18.23 -0.10
CA VAL A 222 0.13 17.11 -1.05
C VAL A 222 1.54 16.55 -1.24
N VAL A 223 2.51 17.42 -1.53
CA VAL A 223 3.92 17.04 -1.72
C VAL A 223 4.49 16.41 -0.44
N LYS A 224 4.20 16.96 0.74
CA LYS A 224 4.64 16.41 2.03
C LYS A 224 4.19 14.97 2.23
N TYR A 225 2.94 14.62 1.90
CA TYR A 225 2.46 13.25 2.07
C TYR A 225 2.97 12.30 1.00
N ILE A 226 3.16 12.76 -0.23
CA ILE A 226 3.85 12.00 -1.28
C ILE A 226 5.29 11.68 -0.83
N ARG A 227 6.05 12.65 -0.29
CA ARG A 227 7.38 12.39 0.29
C ARG A 227 7.34 11.40 1.45
N LYS A 228 6.36 11.53 2.35
CA LYS A 228 6.16 10.55 3.44
C LYS A 228 5.86 9.15 2.93
N ALA A 229 5.31 9.01 1.73
CA ALA A 229 5.11 7.73 1.04
C ALA A 229 6.38 7.16 0.40
N GLY A 230 7.52 7.87 0.52
CA GLY A 230 8.82 7.44 0.01
C GLY A 230 9.03 7.76 -1.47
N TYR A 231 8.51 8.90 -1.94
CA TYR A 231 8.84 9.45 -3.26
C TYR A 231 9.79 10.63 -3.12
N GLU A 232 10.75 10.69 -4.02
CA GLU A 232 11.69 11.79 -4.13
C GLU A 232 11.06 12.98 -4.87
N ASP A 233 11.64 14.17 -4.71
CA ASP A 233 11.13 15.41 -5.32
C ASP A 233 10.99 15.32 -6.84
N GLY A 234 11.94 14.64 -7.49
CA GLY A 234 11.90 14.41 -8.93
C GLY A 234 10.83 13.43 -9.41
N GLU A 235 10.22 12.66 -8.50
CA GLU A 235 9.18 11.66 -8.81
C GLU A 235 7.76 12.18 -8.54
N VAL A 236 7.61 13.30 -7.83
CA VAL A 236 6.30 13.80 -7.37
C VAL A 236 5.36 14.09 -8.53
N LEU A 237 5.82 14.84 -9.53
CA LEU A 237 5.00 15.21 -10.68
C LEU A 237 4.78 14.02 -11.63
N ASP A 238 5.76 13.13 -11.79
CA ASP A 238 5.58 11.86 -12.52
C ASP A 238 4.48 10.99 -11.87
N LEU A 239 4.44 10.95 -10.53
CA LEU A 239 3.39 10.25 -9.78
C LEU A 239 2.01 10.92 -9.95
N ILE A 240 1.93 12.25 -9.89
CA ILE A 240 0.67 12.98 -10.09
C ILE A 240 0.16 12.74 -11.52
N ASP A 241 1.02 12.84 -12.53
CA ASP A 241 0.66 12.62 -13.94
C ASP A 241 0.00 11.26 -14.18
N ARG A 242 0.60 10.18 -13.65
CA ARG A 242 0.11 8.81 -13.88
C ARG A 242 -1.09 8.40 -13.01
N THR A 243 -1.50 9.23 -12.05
CA THR A 243 -2.58 8.91 -11.11
C THR A 243 -3.78 9.85 -11.22
N ALA A 244 -3.54 11.17 -11.17
CA ALA A 244 -4.58 12.20 -11.17
C ALA A 244 -4.55 13.06 -12.44
N GLY A 245 -3.39 13.14 -13.10
CA GLY A 245 -3.18 13.93 -14.30
C GLY A 245 -3.27 15.44 -14.07
N TYR A 246 -2.95 16.19 -15.11
CA TYR A 246 -3.15 17.64 -15.14
C TYR A 246 -4.61 17.99 -15.43
N ASN A 247 -5.25 18.72 -14.52
CA ASN A 247 -6.61 19.25 -14.66
C ASN A 247 -6.81 20.45 -13.71
N SER A 248 -8.02 21.04 -13.69
CA SER A 248 -8.32 22.20 -12.83
C SER A 248 -8.06 21.96 -11.34
N ASN A 249 -8.24 20.72 -10.86
CA ASN A 249 -8.06 20.37 -9.45
C ASN A 249 -6.61 20.05 -9.10
N THR A 250 -5.71 19.92 -10.08
CA THR A 250 -4.29 19.61 -9.87
C THR A 250 -3.36 20.70 -10.40
N ALA A 251 -3.87 21.70 -11.12
CA ALA A 251 -3.07 22.75 -11.75
C ALA A 251 -2.14 23.47 -10.77
N TYR A 252 -2.57 23.70 -9.52
CA TYR A 252 -1.75 24.32 -8.47
C TYR A 252 -0.48 23.52 -8.13
N LEU A 253 -0.45 22.22 -8.41
CA LEU A 253 0.71 21.35 -8.16
C LEU A 253 1.83 21.54 -9.20
N TYR A 254 1.52 22.13 -10.36
CA TYR A 254 2.46 22.33 -11.47
C TYR A 254 2.98 23.78 -11.55
N GLN A 255 2.73 24.58 -10.52
CA GLN A 255 3.18 25.97 -10.45
C GLN A 255 4.62 26.06 -9.91
N GLY A 256 5.30 27.14 -10.27
CA GLY A 256 6.68 27.40 -9.84
C GLY A 256 7.74 26.52 -10.50
N LYS A 257 8.94 26.52 -9.91
CA LYS A 257 10.16 25.96 -10.48
C LYS A 257 10.07 24.46 -10.77
N SER A 258 9.51 23.67 -9.87
CA SER A 258 9.36 22.21 -10.05
C SER A 258 8.47 21.88 -11.26
N GLY A 259 7.39 22.62 -11.46
CA GLY A 259 6.52 22.46 -12.62
C GLY A 259 7.17 22.89 -13.93
N GLU A 260 7.98 23.95 -13.92
CA GLU A 260 8.78 24.36 -15.09
C GLU A 260 9.81 23.30 -15.48
N GLU A 261 10.54 22.76 -14.51
CA GLU A 261 11.52 21.69 -14.72
C GLU A 261 10.86 20.43 -15.28
N HIS A 262 9.70 20.05 -14.74
CA HIS A 262 8.92 18.91 -15.23
C HIS A 262 8.45 19.10 -16.68
N ARG A 263 7.95 20.29 -17.03
CA ARG A 263 7.59 20.61 -18.42
C ARG A 263 8.78 20.51 -19.37
N LYS A 264 9.96 21.01 -18.96
CA LYS A 264 11.19 20.89 -19.75
C LYS A 264 11.59 19.41 -19.94
N LYS A 265 11.51 18.60 -18.88
CA LYS A 265 11.77 17.14 -18.93
C LYS A 265 10.84 16.44 -19.92
N LEU A 266 9.54 16.76 -19.91
CA LEU A 266 8.56 16.21 -20.85
C LEU A 266 8.85 16.65 -22.30
N GLN A 267 9.18 17.92 -22.52
CA GLN A 267 9.56 18.44 -23.84
C GLN A 267 10.80 17.73 -24.40
N GLN A 268 11.82 17.52 -23.58
CA GLN A 268 13.03 16.78 -23.97
C GLN A 268 12.73 15.32 -24.31
N LYS A 269 11.83 14.68 -23.55
CA LYS A 269 11.49 13.25 -23.73
C LYS A 269 10.59 12.98 -24.94
N TYR A 270 9.70 13.92 -25.28
CA TYR A 270 8.65 13.70 -26.29
C TYR A 270 8.68 14.66 -27.48
N GLY A 271 9.62 15.61 -27.54
CA GLY A 271 9.88 16.45 -28.72
C GLY A 271 8.84 17.55 -29.03
N ASN A 272 7.64 17.49 -28.43
CA ASN A 272 6.66 18.58 -28.35
C ASN A 272 5.58 18.22 -27.32
N PRO A 273 5.09 19.15 -26.49
CA PRO A 273 3.92 18.88 -25.65
C PRO A 273 2.64 18.91 -26.50
N CYS A 274 1.74 17.95 -26.29
CA CYS A 274 0.37 17.96 -26.82
C CYS A 274 -0.40 19.24 -26.36
N PRO A 275 -1.49 19.64 -27.05
CA PRO A 275 -1.93 21.03 -27.17
C PRO A 275 -2.65 21.59 -25.93
N ASP A 276 -2.48 22.90 -25.75
CA ASP A 276 -3.30 23.83 -24.95
C ASP A 276 -3.27 23.68 -23.42
N MET A 277 -2.07 23.79 -22.82
CA MET A 277 -1.91 24.15 -21.39
C MET A 277 -1.76 25.67 -21.15
N SER A 278 -1.96 26.50 -22.19
CA SER A 278 -1.69 27.95 -22.18
C SER A 278 -2.91 28.85 -21.92
N ARG A 279 -4.12 28.31 -21.74
CA ARG A 279 -5.32 29.13 -21.47
C ARG A 279 -5.87 28.86 -20.08
N ASN A 280 -5.33 29.55 -19.08
CA ASN A 280 -6.03 30.05 -17.88
C ASN A 280 -5.07 30.65 -16.83
N ALA A 281 -4.00 31.31 -17.27
CA ALA A 281 -3.17 32.14 -16.38
C ALA A 281 -3.64 33.61 -16.33
N ASN A 282 -4.73 33.96 -17.01
CA ASN A 282 -5.37 35.28 -16.95
C ASN A 282 -6.89 35.12 -17.00
N LYS A 283 -7.51 34.99 -15.83
CA LYS A 283 -8.85 35.49 -15.49
C LYS A 283 -9.09 35.37 -13.99
#